data_AF-A0A376DXH0-F1
#
_entry.id   AF-A0A376DXH0-F1
#
_cell.length_a   1.000
_cell.length_b   1.000
_cell.length_c   1.000
_cell.angle_alpha   90.00
_cell.angle_beta   90.00
_cell.angle_gamma   90.00
#
_symmetry.space_group_name_H-M   'P 1'
#
loop_
_entity.id
_entity.type
_entity.pdbx_description
1 polymer ?
#
loop_
_entity_poly.entity_id
_entity_poly.type
_entity_poly.pdbx_seq_one_letter_code
_entity_poly.pdbx_strand_id
1 'polypeptide(L)' 'MNNDTVYNVIGIGIGPFNLGLAALSNPISELKPFSLTRETVSTGIRD' A
#
# COMPACT_ATOMS: atom_id res chain seq x y z
N MET A 1 5.39 -7.91 20.05
CA MET A 1 4.34 -7.09 19.41
C MET A 1 3.57 -8.00 18.48
N ASN A 2 2.28 -8.23 18.73
CA ASN A 2 1.40 -8.91 17.77
C ASN A 2 1.08 -7.91 16.65
N ASN A 3 1.40 -8.28 15.41
CA ASN A 3 1.28 -7.42 14.23
C ASN A 3 0.07 -7.80 13.36
N ASP A 4 -0.95 -8.41 13.97
CA ASP A 4 -2.13 -8.96 13.30
C ASP A 4 -3.14 -7.87 12.90
N THR A 5 -2.69 -6.88 12.14
CA THR A 5 -3.60 -5.89 11.57
C THR A 5 -4.32 -6.50 10.38
N VAL A 6 -5.63 -6.68 10.50
CA VAL A 6 -6.51 -7.08 9.40
C VAL A 6 -6.92 -5.83 8.62
N TYR A 7 -6.63 -5.82 7.32
CA TYR A 7 -6.98 -4.74 6.40
C TYR A 7 -8.18 -5.13 5.54
N ASN A 8 -9.07 -4.18 5.25
CA ASN A 8 -10.28 -4.44 4.45
C ASN A 8 -9.98 -4.48 2.94
N VAL A 9 -9.02 -3.66 2.50
CA VAL A 9 -8.64 -3.53 1.09
C VAL A 9 -7.13 -3.38 0.99
N ILE A 10 -6.51 -4.14 0.08
CA ILE A 10 -5.09 -4.04 -0.22
C ILE A 10 -4.92 -3.70 -1.70
N GLY A 11 -4.29 -2.56 -1.97
CA GLY A 11 -3.83 -2.16 -3.30
C GLY A 11 -2.37 -2.58 -3.55
N ILE A 12 -2.05 -2.96 -4.78
CA ILE A 12 -0.67 -3.23 -5.23
C ILE A 12 -0.19 -2.05 -6.09
N GLY A 13 0.95 -1.47 -5.71
CA GLY A 13 1.53 -0.25 -6.27
C GLY A 13 1.09 1.03 -5.54
N ILE A 14 1.77 2.14 -5.82
CA ILE A 14 1.47 3.51 -5.32
C ILE A 14 1.02 4.41 -6.47
N GLY A 15 0.14 3.88 -7.32
CA GLY A 15 -0.45 4.61 -8.42
C GLY A 15 -1.54 5.59 -7.96
N PRO A 16 -1.92 6.56 -8.82
CA PRO A 16 -2.95 7.55 -8.52
C PRO A 16 -4.31 6.91 -8.18
N PHE A 17 -4.59 5.72 -8.71
CA PHE A 17 -5.79 4.96 -8.34
C PHE A 17 -5.76 4.49 -6.88
N ASN A 18 -4.68 3.85 -6.41
CA ASN A 18 -4.59 3.36 -5.03
C ASN A 18 -4.52 4.50 -4.01
N LEU A 19 -3.81 5.58 -4.36
CA LEU A 19 -3.74 6.80 -3.56
C LEU A 19 -5.10 7.52 -3.50
N GLY A 20 -5.78 7.63 -4.64
CA GLY A 20 -7.12 8.19 -4.72
C GLY A 20 -8.15 7.37 -3.93
N LEU A 21 -8.09 6.04 -4.03
CA LEU A 21 -8.94 5.15 -3.25
C LEU A 21 -8.68 5.28 -1.75
N ALA A 22 -7.42 5.38 -1.31
CA ALA A 22 -7.07 5.61 0.08
C ALA A 22 -7.62 6.95 0.59
N ALA A 23 -7.50 8.02 -0.21
CA ALA A 23 -8.03 9.34 0.15
C ALA A 23 -9.56 9.35 0.26
N LEU A 24 -10.26 8.68 -0.68
CA LEU A 24 -11.71 8.55 -0.66
C LEU A 24 -12.22 7.66 0.47
N SER A 25 -11.40 6.69 0.91
CA SER A 25 -11.75 5.78 2.01
C SER A 25 -11.41 6.35 3.39
N ASN A 26 -10.55 7.38 3.48
CA ASN A 26 -10.15 8.02 4.74
C ASN A 26 -11.31 8.47 5.66
N PRO A 27 -12.45 9.02 5.16
CA PRO A 27 -13.56 9.38 6.04
C PRO A 27 -14.38 8.18 6.55
N ILE A 28 -14.12 6.96 6.10
CA ILE A 28 -14.88 5.75 6.46
C ILE A 28 -14.08 4.98 7.52
N SER A 29 -14.41 5.18 8.79
CA SER A 29 -13.67 4.65 9.96
C SER A 29 -13.50 3.12 9.98
N GLU A 30 -14.42 2.38 9.36
CA GLU A 30 -14.39 0.92 9.27
C GLU A 30 -13.49 0.40 8.14
N LEU A 31 -13.10 1.26 7.19
CA LEU A 31 -12.24 0.90 6.08
C LEU A 31 -10.79 1.22 6.40
N LYS A 32 -9.96 0.17 6.41
CA LYS A 32 -8.50 0.26 6.51
C LYS A 32 -7.87 -0.06 5.16
N PRO A 33 -7.76 0.91 4.24
CA PRO A 33 -7.05 0.73 2.98
C PRO A 33 -5.54 0.63 3.25
N PHE A 34 -4.87 -0.28 2.56
CA PHE A 34 -3.42 -0.43 2.61
C PHE A 34 -2.87 -0.57 1.19
N SER A 35 -1.68 -0.03 0.92
CA SER A 35 -1.02 -0.15 -0.39
C SER A 35 0.38 -0.74 -0.22
N LEU A 36 0.67 -1.79 -0.98
CA LEU A 36 1.97 -2.44 -1.03
C LEU A 36 2.72 -2.01 -2.27
N THR A 37 3.99 -1.65 -2.14
CA THR A 37 4.87 -1.39 -3.29
C THR A 37 6.10 -2.26 -3.21
N ARG A 38 6.58 -2.73 -4.37
CA ARG A 38 7.85 -3.45 -4.46
C ARG A 38 8.93 -2.46 -4.85
N GLU A 39 9.90 -2.25 -3.97
CA GLU A 39 11.14 -1.58 -4.33
C GLU A 39 12.08 -2.60 -5.01
N THR A 40 12.72 -2.21 -6.11
CA THR A 40 13.79 -3.02 -6.70
C THR A 40 15.11 -2.43 -6.25
N VAL A 41 15.85 -3.19 -5.45
CA VAL A 41 17.23 -2.84 -5.11
C VAL A 41 18.08 -3.13 -6.35
N SER A 42 18.65 -2.09 -6.95
CA SER A 42 19.65 -2.26 -7.99
C SER A 42 20.92 -2.83 -7.34
N THR A 43 21.20 -4.11 -7.60
CA THR A 43 22.51 -4.68 -7.31
C THR A 43 23.42 -4.21 -8.42
N GLY A 44 24.25 -3.20 -8.13
CA GLY A 44 25.14 -2.59 -9.12
C GLY A 44 26.22 -3.57 -9.57
N ILE A 45 25.88 -4.49 -10.46
CA ILE A 45 26.86 -5.08 -11.37
C ILE A 45 26.99 -4.06 -12.50
N ARG A 46 28.09 -3.31 -12.46
CA ARG A 46 28.51 -2.44 -13.56
C ARG A 46 29.13 -3.37 -14.61
N ASP A 47 28.53 -3.40 -15.80
CA ASP A 47 29.20 -3.94 -17.00
C ASP A 47 30.40 -3.07 -17.39
#